data_AF-A0A1L8N445-F1
#
_entry.id   AF-A0A1L8N445-F1
#
_cell.length_a   1.000
_cell.length_b   1.000
_cell.length_c   1.000
_cell.angle_alpha   90.00
_cell.angle_beta   90.00
_cell.angle_gamma   90.00
#
_symmetry.space_group_name_H-M   'P 1'
#
loop_
_entity.id
_entity.type
_entity.pdbx_description
1 polymer ?
#
loop_
_entity_poly.entity_id
_entity_poly.type
_entity_poly.pdbx_seq_one_letter_code
_entity_poly.pdbx_strand_id
1 'polypeptide(L)'
;MLETIFIYVIVSSVTLVYGIGLKKLYIFSIKPHHILAYFIKSLLSIAASISLTWSITNYLLAPFDLSKIYPFFAILFTIFFCMIFQRFIFASFKIDTAEFTLTFLTVIVAVGEAVSFPNAMVIGLSCCISFYLLIPVLEAIRNQIGFLKNHSVFSTETLIFISFALIIFAFFSWNVSWLNLGVYK
;
A
#
# COMPACT_ATOMS: atom_id res chain seq x y z
N MET A 1 6.58 -3.42 18.08
CA MET A 1 6.56 -2.02 17.61
C MET A 1 7.65 -1.81 16.56
N LEU A 2 8.93 -1.74 16.92
CA LEU A 2 10.02 -1.53 15.96
C LEU A 2 10.19 -2.70 14.97
N GLU A 3 10.17 -3.94 15.45
CA GLU A 3 10.16 -5.14 14.58
C GLU A 3 8.94 -5.18 13.66
N THR A 4 7.77 -4.80 14.19
CA THR A 4 6.51 -4.71 13.43
C THR A 4 6.65 -3.69 12.29
N ILE A 5 7.24 -2.53 12.57
CA ILE A 5 7.55 -1.52 11.55
C ILE A 5 8.51 -2.09 10.51
N PHE A 6 9.61 -2.74 10.91
CA PHE A 6 10.55 -3.32 9.97
C PHE A 6 9.90 -4.39 9.08
N ILE A 7 9.05 -5.25 9.65
CA ILE A 7 8.33 -6.28 8.91
C ILE A 7 7.37 -5.64 7.90
N TYR A 8 6.54 -4.69 8.28
CA TYR A 8 5.57 -4.09 7.34
C TYR A 8 6.19 -3.10 6.34
N VAL A 9 7.30 -2.45 6.70
CA VAL A 9 8.03 -1.57 5.78
C VAL A 9 8.80 -2.37 4.71
N ILE A 10 9.43 -3.48 5.09
CA ILE A 10 10.39 -4.20 4.22
C ILE A 10 9.81 -5.52 3.68
N VAL A 11 9.13 -6.31 4.51
CA VAL A 11 8.79 -7.72 4.21
C VAL A 11 7.31 -7.90 3.82
N SER A 12 6.39 -7.19 4.49
CA SER A 12 4.94 -7.23 4.28
C SER A 12 4.44 -5.91 3.69
N SER A 13 5.19 -5.36 2.74
CA SER A 13 4.75 -4.20 1.97
C SER A 13 3.50 -4.58 1.19
N VAL A 14 2.38 -3.92 1.47
CA VAL A 14 1.09 -4.12 0.79
C VAL A 14 1.23 -4.01 -0.74
N THR A 15 2.22 -3.25 -1.19
CA THR A 15 2.61 -3.07 -2.59
C THR A 15 3.29 -4.30 -3.19
N LEU A 16 4.24 -4.89 -2.45
CA LEU A 16 5.05 -6.03 -2.88
C LEU A 16 4.30 -7.36 -2.76
N VAL A 17 3.55 -7.54 -1.67
CA VAL A 17 2.85 -8.80 -1.37
C VAL A 17 1.57 -8.96 -2.19
N TYR A 18 0.79 -7.89 -2.33
CA TYR A 18 -0.52 -7.94 -3.00
C TYR A 18 -0.51 -7.29 -4.39
N GLY A 19 0.64 -6.76 -4.85
CA GLY A 19 0.76 -6.11 -6.16
C GLY A 19 -0.05 -4.82 -6.31
N ILE A 20 -0.41 -4.20 -5.19
CA ILE A 20 -1.39 -3.12 -5.15
C ILE A 20 -0.77 -1.83 -5.65
N GLY A 21 -1.41 -1.17 -6.61
CA GLY A 21 -0.95 0.10 -7.15
C GLY A 21 0.17 -0.02 -8.19
N LEU A 22 0.56 -1.22 -8.62
CA LEU A 22 1.57 -1.45 -9.66
C LEU A 22 1.26 -0.73 -10.98
N LYS A 23 -0.01 -0.77 -11.41
CA LYS A 23 -0.49 -0.02 -12.58
C LYS A 23 -0.17 1.47 -12.49
N LYS A 24 -0.16 2.02 -11.27
CA LYS A 24 0.13 3.45 -11.05
C LYS A 24 1.57 3.75 -10.76
N LEU A 25 2.31 2.86 -10.08
CA LEU A 25 3.77 2.93 -10.00
C LEU A 25 4.39 3.02 -11.41
N TYR A 26 3.79 2.33 -12.38
CA TYR A 26 4.15 2.44 -13.79
C TYR A 26 3.81 3.80 -14.43
N ILE A 27 2.65 4.38 -14.07
CA ILE A 27 2.14 5.66 -14.60
C ILE A 27 2.74 6.88 -13.86
N PHE A 28 3.36 6.69 -12.69
CA PHE A 28 4.08 7.73 -11.95
C PHE A 28 5.33 8.17 -12.72
N SER A 29 5.10 8.97 -13.76
CA SER A 29 6.04 9.85 -14.45
C SER A 29 5.62 11.30 -14.19
N ILE A 30 5.18 11.57 -12.95
CA ILE A 30 4.51 12.80 -12.57
C ILE A 30 5.45 13.56 -11.63
N LYS A 31 5.55 14.88 -11.84
CA LYS A 31 6.40 15.81 -11.07
C LYS A 31 6.36 15.50 -9.56
N PRO A 32 7.47 15.68 -8.82
CA PRO A 32 7.59 15.28 -7.40
C PRO A 32 6.50 15.89 -6.49
N HIS A 33 6.02 17.09 -6.81
CA HIS A 33 4.93 17.74 -6.07
C HIS A 33 3.62 16.93 -6.10
N HIS A 34 3.32 16.22 -7.20
CA HIS A 34 2.12 15.39 -7.25
C HIS A 34 2.27 14.17 -6.35
N ILE A 35 3.43 13.51 -6.36
CA ILE A 35 3.70 12.36 -5.49
C ILE A 35 3.50 12.74 -4.03
N LEU A 36 3.99 13.91 -3.62
CA LEU A 36 3.82 14.42 -2.27
C LEU A 36 2.34 14.69 -1.93
N ALA A 37 1.57 15.27 -2.86
CA ALA A 37 0.14 15.47 -2.66
C ALA A 37 -0.62 14.14 -2.50
N TYR A 38 -0.29 13.14 -3.34
CA TYR A 38 -0.83 11.78 -3.22
C TYR A 38 -0.48 11.16 -1.85
N PHE A 39 0.76 11.31 -1.41
CA PHE A 39 1.24 10.81 -0.12
C PHE A 39 0.46 11.39 1.06
N ILE A 40 0.35 12.72 1.13
CA ILE A 40 -0.39 13.40 2.20
C ILE A 40 -1.85 12.96 2.20
N LYS A 41 -2.49 12.88 1.01
CA LYS A 41 -3.86 12.40 0.89
C LYS A 41 -4.03 11.01 1.48
N SER A 42 -3.16 10.09 1.07
CA SER A 42 -3.25 8.70 1.52
C SER A 42 -2.99 8.55 3.01
N LEU A 43 -2.05 9.32 3.56
CA LEU A 43 -1.71 9.25 4.97
C LEU A 43 -2.88 9.71 5.84
N LEU A 44 -3.50 10.84 5.47
CA LEU A 44 -4.67 11.37 6.16
C LEU A 44 -5.90 10.45 6.01
N SER A 45 -6.15 9.94 4.81
CA SER A 45 -7.30 9.06 4.59
C SER A 45 -7.14 7.73 5.33
N ILE A 46 -5.96 7.11 5.31
CA ILE A 46 -5.68 5.86 6.03
C ILE A 46 -5.88 6.06 7.53
N ALA A 47 -5.32 7.13 8.11
CA ALA A 47 -5.47 7.39 9.55
C ALA A 47 -6.95 7.59 9.94
N ALA A 48 -7.71 8.38 9.17
CA ALA A 48 -9.13 8.61 9.44
C ALA A 48 -9.96 7.33 9.28
N SER A 49 -9.72 6.56 8.22
CA SER A 49 -10.43 5.31 7.94
C SER A 49 -10.14 4.25 8.99
N ILE A 50 -8.87 4.02 9.36
CA ILE A 50 -8.51 3.06 10.42
C ILE A 50 -9.19 3.42 11.74
N SER A 51 -9.20 4.70 12.11
CA SER A 51 -9.82 5.17 13.37
C SER A 51 -11.29 4.77 13.46
N LEU A 52 -12.06 5.03 12.40
CA LEU A 52 -13.49 4.75 12.39
C LEU A 52 -13.79 3.27 12.19
N THR A 53 -13.10 2.60 11.26
CA THR A 53 -13.29 1.17 11.04
C THR A 53 -12.93 0.37 12.30
N TRP A 54 -11.84 0.72 13.00
CA TRP A 54 -11.45 0.06 14.24
C TRP A 54 -12.48 0.27 15.36
N SER A 55 -12.96 1.50 15.52
CA SER A 55 -13.96 1.84 16.53
C SER A 55 -15.28 1.09 16.29
N ILE A 56 -15.77 1.08 15.05
CA ILE A 56 -17.01 0.39 14.70
C ILE A 56 -16.86 -1.13 14.85
N THR A 57 -15.71 -1.69 14.44
CA THR A 57 -15.47 -3.12 14.54
C THR A 57 -15.47 -3.60 15.99
N ASN A 58 -14.81 -2.87 16.90
CA ASN A 58 -14.69 -3.29 18.29
C ASN A 58 -15.86 -2.88 19.20
N TYR A 59 -16.43 -1.69 19.01
CA TYR A 59 -17.53 -1.22 19.86
C TYR A 59 -18.90 -1.65 19.34
N LEU A 60 -19.07 -1.77 18.02
CA LEU A 60 -20.36 -2.05 17.40
C LEU A 60 -20.47 -3.50 16.92
N LEU A 61 -19.52 -4.02 16.13
CA LEU A 61 -19.66 -5.34 15.50
C LEU A 61 -19.27 -6.50 16.42
N ALA A 62 -18.25 -6.34 17.25
CA ALA A 62 -17.79 -7.37 18.20
C ALA A 62 -18.90 -7.88 19.15
N PRO A 63 -19.73 -7.03 19.79
CA PRO A 63 -20.78 -7.52 20.68
C PRO A 63 -21.89 -8.31 19.97
N PHE A 64 -22.06 -8.14 18.66
CA PHE A 64 -23.07 -8.86 17.86
C PHE A 64 -22.50 -10.04 17.07
N ASP A 65 -21.22 -10.40 17.25
CA ASP A 65 -20.51 -11.45 16.50
C ASP A 65 -20.52 -11.26 14.97
N LEU A 66 -20.68 -10.01 14.52
CA LEU A 66 -20.72 -9.61 13.11
C LEU A 66 -19.36 -9.08 12.60
N SER A 67 -18.28 -9.44 13.30
CA SER A 67 -16.91 -8.97 13.01
C SER A 67 -16.48 -9.21 11.57
N LYS A 68 -16.97 -10.29 10.92
CA LYS A 68 -16.68 -10.62 9.52
C LYS A 68 -17.13 -9.56 8.49
N ILE A 69 -18.03 -8.65 8.86
CA ILE A 69 -18.57 -7.60 7.98
C ILE A 69 -17.65 -6.36 7.95
N TYR A 70 -16.58 -6.31 8.74
CA TYR A 70 -15.68 -5.15 8.79
C TYR A 70 -15.14 -4.66 7.42
N PRO A 71 -14.86 -5.49 6.39
CA PRO A 71 -14.33 -5.01 5.12
C PRO A 71 -15.32 -4.09 4.37
N PHE A 72 -16.62 -4.28 4.60
CA PHE A 72 -17.66 -3.42 4.06
C PHE A 72 -17.62 -2.01 4.69
N PHE A 73 -17.40 -1.93 6.00
CA PHE A 73 -17.22 -0.64 6.66
C PHE A 73 -15.90 0.02 6.28
N ALA A 74 -14.84 -0.78 6.10
CA ALA A 74 -13.55 -0.30 5.62
C ALA A 74 -13.68 0.39 4.26
N ILE A 75 -14.39 -0.21 3.28
CA ILE A 75 -14.53 0.40 1.96
C ILE A 75 -15.34 1.69 2.01
N LEU A 76 -16.44 1.72 2.77
CA LEU A 76 -17.32 2.87 2.90
C LEU A 76 -16.58 4.07 3.48
N PHE A 77 -15.88 3.89 4.60
CA PHE A 77 -15.12 4.98 5.22
C PHE A 77 -13.92 5.40 4.38
N THR A 78 -13.24 4.45 3.73
CA THR A 78 -12.12 4.80 2.86
C THR A 78 -12.57 5.68 1.70
N ILE A 79 -13.66 5.32 1.01
CA ILE A 79 -14.20 6.14 -0.08
C ILE A 79 -14.59 7.52 0.43
N PHE A 80 -15.30 7.58 1.56
CA PHE A 80 -15.73 8.83 2.17
C PHE A 80 -14.56 9.78 2.46
N PHE A 81 -13.53 9.31 3.17
CA PHE A 81 -12.37 10.15 3.49
C PHE A 81 -11.55 10.48 2.25
N CYS A 82 -11.34 9.54 1.35
CA CYS A 82 -10.61 9.79 0.11
C CYS A 82 -11.28 10.89 -0.72
N MET A 83 -12.61 10.89 -0.84
CA MET A 83 -13.34 11.95 -1.55
C MET A 83 -13.19 13.32 -0.88
N ILE A 84 -13.28 13.37 0.44
CA ILE A 84 -13.10 14.62 1.21
C ILE A 84 -11.70 15.18 0.99
N PHE A 85 -10.67 14.38 1.22
CA PHE A 85 -9.28 14.82 1.07
C PHE A 85 -8.91 15.11 -0.39
N GLN A 86 -9.45 14.36 -1.36
CA GLN A 86 -9.31 14.67 -2.77
C GLN A 86 -9.88 16.05 -3.10
N ARG A 87 -11.09 16.37 -2.60
CA ARG A 87 -11.69 17.70 -2.82
C ARG A 87 -10.84 18.82 -2.22
N PHE A 88 -10.30 18.62 -1.02
CA PHE A 88 -9.38 19.59 -0.42
C PHE A 88 -8.13 19.82 -1.27
N ILE A 89 -7.47 18.75 -1.70
CA ILE A 89 -6.25 18.84 -2.53
C ILE A 89 -6.55 19.45 -3.90
N PHE A 90 -7.68 19.10 -4.51
CA PHE A 90 -8.11 19.67 -5.78
C PHE A 90 -8.40 21.16 -5.64
N ALA A 91 -9.04 21.60 -4.56
CA ALA A 91 -9.30 23.01 -4.30
C ALA A 91 -8.00 23.81 -4.10
N SER A 92 -7.02 23.27 -3.37
CA SER A 92 -5.77 23.97 -3.05
C SER A 92 -4.74 23.94 -4.19
N PHE A 93 -4.56 22.79 -4.84
CA PHE A 93 -3.46 22.56 -5.78
C PHE A 93 -3.93 22.26 -7.22
N LYS A 94 -5.24 22.10 -7.46
CA LYS A 94 -5.81 21.67 -8.75
C LYS A 94 -5.23 20.35 -9.27
N ILE A 95 -4.81 19.49 -8.35
CA ILE A 95 -4.28 18.16 -8.65
C ILE A 95 -5.42 17.15 -8.48
N ASP A 96 -5.73 16.42 -9.55
CA ASP A 96 -6.69 15.32 -9.44
C ASP A 96 -6.00 14.08 -8.84
N THR A 97 -6.61 13.56 -7.77
CA THR A 97 -6.13 12.44 -6.98
C THR A 97 -7.24 11.40 -6.72
N ALA A 98 -8.02 11.05 -7.74
CA ALA A 98 -9.21 10.16 -7.63
C ALA A 98 -8.99 8.72 -7.13
N GLU A 99 -7.77 8.31 -6.83
CA GLU A 99 -7.48 6.92 -6.49
C GLU A 99 -7.63 6.61 -5.01
N PHE A 100 -8.30 5.49 -4.71
CA PHE A 100 -8.52 5.00 -3.35
C PHE A 100 -8.08 3.54 -3.13
N THR A 101 -7.63 2.83 -4.18
CA THR A 101 -7.31 1.40 -4.11
C THR A 101 -6.23 1.11 -3.08
N LEU A 102 -5.12 1.86 -3.13
CA LEU A 102 -4.03 1.73 -2.17
C LEU A 102 -4.49 1.98 -0.73
N THR A 103 -5.23 3.07 -0.51
CA THR A 103 -5.71 3.45 0.81
C THR A 103 -6.70 2.44 1.37
N PHE A 104 -7.51 1.82 0.52
CA PHE A 104 -8.49 0.82 0.94
C PHE A 104 -7.83 -0.47 1.40
N LEU A 105 -6.89 -0.99 0.62
CA LEU A 105 -6.25 -2.26 0.94
C LEU A 105 -5.31 -2.14 2.14
N THR A 106 -4.62 -1.00 2.29
CA THR A 106 -3.83 -0.72 3.50
C THR A 106 -4.70 -0.69 4.76
N VAL A 107 -5.91 -0.12 4.69
CA VAL A 107 -6.88 -0.12 5.81
C VAL A 107 -7.34 -1.55 6.13
N ILE A 108 -7.63 -2.39 5.13
CA ILE A 108 -8.02 -3.79 5.36
C ILE A 108 -6.92 -4.55 6.10
N VAL A 109 -5.69 -4.49 5.60
CA VAL A 109 -4.53 -5.19 6.19
C VAL A 109 -4.30 -4.69 7.61
N ALA A 110 -4.30 -3.37 7.82
CA ALA A 110 -4.08 -2.76 9.11
C ALA A 110 -5.15 -3.17 10.16
N VAL A 111 -6.42 -3.20 9.79
CA VAL A 111 -7.50 -3.59 10.72
C VAL A 111 -7.54 -5.10 10.92
N GLY A 112 -7.25 -5.89 9.89
CA GLY A 112 -7.31 -7.35 9.94
C GLY A 112 -6.19 -7.99 10.76
N GLU A 113 -4.98 -7.43 10.71
CA GLU A 113 -3.80 -8.00 11.39
C GLU A 113 -3.50 -7.35 12.75
N ALA A 114 -4.14 -6.22 13.07
CA ALA A 114 -3.88 -5.52 14.31
C ALA A 114 -4.58 -6.13 15.52
N VAL A 115 -3.80 -6.29 16.59
CA VAL A 115 -4.28 -6.69 17.92
C VAL A 115 -4.80 -5.50 18.73
N SER A 116 -4.36 -4.28 18.43
CA SER A 116 -4.72 -3.07 19.16
C SER A 116 -4.79 -1.85 18.25
N PHE A 117 -5.52 -0.82 18.67
CA PHE A 117 -5.67 0.43 17.90
C PHE A 117 -4.33 1.08 17.53
N PRO A 118 -3.36 1.26 18.46
CA PRO A 118 -2.06 1.83 18.11
C PRO A 118 -1.30 0.95 17.11
N ASN A 119 -1.45 -0.38 17.22
CA ASN A 119 -0.82 -1.30 16.28
C ASN A 119 -1.41 -1.17 14.87
N ALA A 120 -2.74 -1.03 14.75
CA ALA A 120 -3.40 -0.80 13.46
C ALA A 120 -2.88 0.48 12.78
N MET A 121 -2.72 1.57 13.54
CA MET A 121 -2.16 2.81 13.03
C MET A 121 -0.72 2.64 12.54
N VAL A 122 0.13 1.98 13.34
CA VAL A 122 1.52 1.73 12.97
C VAL A 122 1.61 0.90 11.69
N ILE A 123 0.83 -0.18 11.59
CA ILE A 123 0.77 -1.03 10.39
C ILE A 123 0.33 -0.21 9.17
N GLY A 124 -0.81 0.50 9.26
CA GLY A 124 -1.32 1.27 8.13
C GLY A 124 -0.38 2.37 7.64
N LEU A 125 0.23 3.12 8.56
CA LEU A 125 1.20 4.17 8.22
C LEU A 125 2.49 3.60 7.64
N SER A 126 2.98 2.48 8.18
CA SER A 126 4.17 1.81 7.68
C SER A 126 3.99 1.29 6.25
N CYS A 127 2.83 0.68 5.95
CA CYS A 127 2.46 0.22 4.62
C CYS A 127 2.27 1.37 3.62
N CYS A 128 1.82 2.53 4.10
CA CYS A 128 1.77 3.73 3.27
C CYS A 128 3.20 4.17 2.89
N ILE A 129 4.07 4.34 3.88
CA ILE A 129 5.47 4.77 3.67
C ILE A 129 6.21 3.80 2.74
N SER A 130 6.03 2.48 2.91
CA SER A 130 6.69 1.47 2.06
C SER A 130 6.34 1.63 0.58
N PHE A 131 5.07 1.93 0.26
CA PHE A 131 4.65 2.15 -1.12
C PHE A 131 5.38 3.34 -1.75
N TYR A 132 5.43 4.47 -1.05
CA TYR A 132 6.04 5.69 -1.59
C TYR A 132 7.57 5.62 -1.63
N LEU A 133 8.20 4.84 -0.75
CA LEU A 133 9.63 4.52 -0.85
C LEU A 133 9.97 3.68 -2.07
N LEU A 134 9.03 2.88 -2.57
CA LEU A 134 9.25 2.01 -3.73
C LEU A 134 9.18 2.79 -5.06
N ILE A 135 8.48 3.94 -5.08
CA ILE A 135 8.38 4.82 -6.27
C ILE A 135 9.76 5.26 -6.79
N PRO A 136 10.65 5.90 -6.01
CA PRO A 136 11.95 6.36 -6.52
C PRO A 136 12.85 5.20 -6.97
N VAL A 137 12.74 4.03 -6.32
CA VAL A 137 13.47 2.81 -6.72
C VAL A 137 13.04 2.37 -8.12
N LEU A 138 11.73 2.34 -8.40
CA LEU A 138 11.22 2.01 -9.72
C LEU A 138 11.57 3.05 -10.77
N GLU A 139 11.55 4.33 -10.42
CA GLU A 139 11.95 5.41 -11.32
C GLU A 139 13.43 5.30 -11.69
N ALA A 140 14.31 4.97 -10.73
CA ALA A 140 15.72 4.72 -10.99
C ALA A 140 15.94 3.55 -11.97
N ILE A 141 15.23 2.43 -11.76
CA ILE A 141 15.29 1.25 -12.66
C ILE A 141 14.78 1.61 -14.05
N ARG A 142 13.66 2.34 -14.14
CA ARG A 142 13.09 2.80 -15.41
C ARG A 142 14.06 3.69 -16.17
N ASN A 143 14.72 4.62 -15.49
CA ASN A 143 15.73 5.49 -16.10
C ASN A 143 16.89 4.66 -16.63
N GLN A 144 17.40 3.70 -15.86
CA GLN A 144 18.48 2.81 -16.27
C GLN A 144 18.10 1.95 -17.50
N ILE A 145 16.89 1.39 -17.54
CA ILE A 145 16.37 0.66 -18.71
C ILE A 145 16.26 1.60 -19.92
N GLY A 146 15.81 2.84 -19.71
CA GLY A 146 15.72 3.87 -20.75
C GLY A 146 17.08 4.16 -21.40
N PHE A 147 18.14 4.26 -20.61
CA PHE A 147 19.52 4.43 -21.12
C PHE A 147 20.01 3.21 -21.92
N LEU A 148 19.59 1.99 -21.56
CA LEU A 148 20.02 0.74 -22.19
C LEU A 148 19.18 0.35 -23.44
N LYS A 149 18.11 1.09 -23.73
CA LYS A 149 17.09 0.75 -24.75
C LYS A 149 17.63 0.63 -26.18
N ASN A 150 18.81 1.17 -26.47
CA ASN A 150 19.42 1.06 -27.81
C ASN A 150 19.66 -0.39 -28.28
N HIS A 151 19.58 -1.40 -27.40
CA HIS A 151 19.89 -2.79 -27.72
C HIS A 151 18.83 -3.83 -27.31
N SER A 152 17.65 -3.44 -26.81
CA SER A 152 16.68 -4.40 -26.24
C SER A 152 15.52 -4.75 -27.20
N VAL A 153 15.29 -6.06 -27.40
CA VAL A 153 14.10 -6.62 -28.12
C VAL A 153 12.81 -6.48 -27.28
N PHE A 154 12.94 -6.40 -25.95
CA PHE A 154 11.81 -6.35 -25.02
C PHE A 154 11.27 -4.94 -24.83
N SER A 155 9.95 -4.82 -24.60
CA SER A 155 9.32 -3.54 -24.28
C SER A 155 9.72 -3.08 -22.88
N THR A 156 9.83 -1.76 -22.67
CA THR A 156 10.19 -1.17 -21.37
C THR A 156 9.27 -1.65 -20.24
N GLU A 157 8.00 -1.90 -20.54
CA GLU A 157 7.01 -2.38 -19.57
C GLU A 157 7.37 -3.78 -19.07
N THR A 158 7.70 -4.69 -19.99
CA THR A 158 8.09 -6.07 -19.63
C THR A 158 9.34 -6.11 -18.77
N LEU A 159 10.35 -5.27 -19.07
CA LEU A 159 11.58 -5.19 -18.28
C LEU A 159 11.33 -4.63 -16.86
N ILE A 160 10.41 -3.68 -16.71
CA ILE A 160 10.00 -3.16 -15.40
C ILE A 160 9.29 -4.26 -14.59
N PHE A 161 8.39 -5.02 -15.20
CA PHE A 161 7.72 -6.15 -14.51
C PHE A 161 8.72 -7.23 -14.08
N ILE A 162 9.69 -7.58 -14.93
CA ILE A 162 10.74 -8.54 -14.60
C ILE A 162 11.60 -8.02 -13.43
N SER A 163 11.97 -6.73 -13.47
CA SER A 163 12.74 -6.11 -12.39
C SER A 163 11.96 -6.11 -11.07
N PHE A 164 10.67 -5.82 -11.11
CA PHE A 164 9.80 -5.87 -9.94
C PHE A 164 9.68 -7.30 -9.38
N ALA A 165 9.53 -8.31 -10.25
CA ALA A 165 9.52 -9.71 -9.85
C ALA A 165 10.84 -10.13 -9.19
N LEU A 166 12.00 -9.71 -9.72
CA LEU A 166 13.31 -9.96 -9.11
C LEU A 166 13.44 -9.31 -7.73
N ILE A 167 12.92 -8.09 -7.55
CA ILE A 167 12.90 -7.41 -6.25
C ILE A 167 12.04 -8.21 -5.25
N ILE A 168 10.83 -8.64 -5.66
CA ILE A 168 10.00 -9.51 -4.82
C ILE A 168 10.77 -10.76 -4.44
N PHE A 169 11.36 -11.47 -5.42
CA PHE A 169 12.14 -12.68 -5.14
C PHE A 169 13.28 -12.42 -4.17
N ALA A 170 14.02 -11.33 -4.31
CA ALA A 170 15.12 -10.99 -3.41
C ALA A 170 14.64 -10.77 -1.97
N PHE A 171 13.53 -10.05 -1.78
CA PHE A 171 12.96 -9.81 -0.45
C PHE A 171 12.30 -11.07 0.16
N PHE A 172 11.61 -11.87 -0.66
CA PHE A 172 10.92 -13.07 -0.18
C PHE A 172 11.83 -14.30 -0.05
N SER A 173 13.05 -14.29 -0.61
CA SER A 173 14.02 -15.38 -0.45
C SER A 173 14.35 -15.66 1.02
N TRP A 174 14.23 -14.66 1.90
CA TRP A 174 14.42 -14.83 3.35
C TRP A 174 13.21 -15.48 4.04
N ASN A 175 12.02 -15.42 3.44
CA ASN A 175 10.82 -16.01 4.01
C ASN A 175 10.76 -17.51 3.65
N VAL A 176 11.53 -18.31 4.39
CA VAL A 176 11.66 -19.77 4.25
C VAL A 176 10.35 -20.53 4.56
N SER A 177 9.24 -19.83 4.82
CA SER A 177 7.92 -20.44 5.03
C SER A 177 7.45 -21.30 3.86
N TRP A 178 8.00 -21.09 2.65
CA TRP A 178 7.68 -21.87 1.44
C TRP A 178 8.39 -23.23 1.44
N LEU A 179 9.47 -23.35 2.21
CA LEU A 179 10.21 -24.58 2.49
C LEU A 179 9.75 -25.26 3.78
N ASN A 180 8.74 -24.71 4.45
CA ASN A 180 8.06 -25.40 5.54
C ASN A 180 7.24 -26.53 4.93
N LEU A 181 7.94 -27.63 4.61
CA LEU A 181 7.34 -28.94 4.41
C LEU A 181 6.51 -29.17 5.65
N GLY A 182 5.19 -28.97 5.49
CA GLY A 182 4.24 -29.11 6.56
C GLY A 182 4.60 -30.33 7.37
N VAL A 183 4.66 -30.16 8.68
CA VAL A 183 4.69 -31.27 9.62
C VAL A 183 3.45 -32.09 9.31
N TYR A 184 3.58 -33.04 8.38
CA TYR A 184 2.68 -34.15 8.19
C TYR A 184 2.89 -35.04 9.42
N LYS A 185 2.16 -34.73 10.48
CA LYS A 185 1.83 -35.66 11.55
C LYS A 185 0.33 -35.59 11.77
#